data_AF-A0A973YP38-F1
#
_entry.id   AF-A0A973YP38-F1
#
_cell.length_a   1.000
_cell.length_b   1.000
_cell.length_c   1.000
_cell.angle_alpha   90.00
_cell.angle_beta   90.00
_cell.angle_gamma   90.00
#
_symmetry.space_group_name_H-M   'P 1'
#
loop_
_entity.id
_entity.type
_entity.pdbx_description
1 polymer ?
#
loop_
_entity_poly.entity_id
_entity_poly.type
_entity_poly.pdbx_seq_one_letter_code
_entity_poly.pdbx_strand_id
1 'polypeptide(L)'
;MRIDVVSIFPEYLAPLELSLIGKARQDGILDLRVHDLRSFTTDRHRTVDDTPYGGGAGMVMKPEPWAQALSAVAQDAQRKPVLIVPSPAGERFTQALAYELAEEQHLAFACGRYEGIDERVIEWAQEHFTVRPVSLGDYVLNGGEVAVLAMVEAIGRLLPGVVGNPESLVEESHSDGLLEYPVYTKPSVWRDREVPAVLLSGNHGKIAQWRRHEQYRRTAERRPDLLEGFDAGSLPRADRTALQDLGYDVVDGRLVRRRENAAEQG
;
A
#
# COMPACT_ATOMS: atom_id res chain seq x y z
N MET A 1 -1.39 -17.68 1.16
CA MET A 1 -2.47 -16.74 1.53
C MET A 1 -3.62 -16.88 0.55
N ARG A 2 -4.89 -16.75 0.99
CA ARG A 2 -6.06 -16.66 0.10
C ARG A 2 -6.53 -15.21 0.02
N ILE A 3 -6.85 -14.74 -1.19
CA ILE A 3 -7.45 -13.44 -1.45
C ILE A 3 -8.69 -13.64 -2.33
N ASP A 4 -9.85 -13.19 -1.87
CA ASP A 4 -11.07 -13.10 -2.69
C ASP A 4 -11.36 -11.64 -3.03
N VAL A 5 -11.66 -11.34 -4.29
CA VAL A 5 -12.05 -10.00 -4.72
C VAL A 5 -13.43 -10.06 -5.36
N VAL A 6 -14.36 -9.25 -4.86
CA VAL A 6 -15.70 -9.10 -5.43
C VAL A 6 -15.77 -7.77 -6.17
N SER A 7 -16.11 -7.81 -7.45
CA SER A 7 -16.22 -6.63 -8.33
C SER A 7 -17.25 -6.89 -9.43
N ILE A 8 -17.78 -5.81 -10.03
CA ILE A 8 -18.60 -5.89 -11.25
C ILE A 8 -17.76 -5.83 -12.54
N PHE A 9 -16.44 -5.68 -12.43
CA PHE A 9 -15.45 -5.65 -13.51
C PHE A 9 -14.28 -6.61 -13.20
N PRO A 10 -14.52 -7.93 -13.20
CA PRO A 10 -13.46 -8.91 -12.89
C PRO A 10 -12.25 -8.77 -13.83
N GLU A 11 -12.46 -8.41 -15.11
CA GLU A 11 -11.39 -8.21 -16.09
C GLU A 11 -10.44 -7.05 -15.72
N TYR A 12 -10.89 -6.09 -14.89
CA TYR A 12 -10.04 -5.01 -14.40
C TYR A 12 -8.85 -5.56 -13.59
N LEU A 13 -8.99 -6.75 -13.01
CA LEU A 13 -7.98 -7.38 -12.16
C LEU A 13 -7.05 -8.34 -12.92
N ALA A 14 -7.18 -8.43 -14.25
CA ALA A 14 -6.28 -9.20 -15.10
C ALA A 14 -4.78 -8.89 -14.89
N PRO A 15 -4.34 -7.67 -14.54
CA PRO A 15 -2.94 -7.42 -14.22
C PRO A 15 -2.37 -8.26 -13.07
N LEU A 16 -3.21 -8.80 -12.17
CA LEU A 16 -2.77 -9.72 -11.08
C LEU A 16 -2.38 -11.12 -11.59
N GLU A 17 -2.49 -11.39 -12.89
CA GLU A 17 -1.90 -12.57 -13.55
C GLU A 17 -0.45 -12.34 -14.00
N LEU A 18 0.06 -11.11 -13.90
CA LEU A 18 1.36 -10.72 -14.44
C LEU A 18 2.46 -10.73 -13.36
N SER A 19 3.72 -10.78 -13.82
CA SER A 19 4.91 -10.54 -12.99
C SER A 19 4.96 -11.42 -11.73
N LEU A 20 5.46 -10.88 -10.61
CA LEU A 20 5.66 -11.59 -9.34
C LEU A 20 4.35 -12.12 -8.75
N ILE A 21 3.25 -11.37 -8.84
CA ILE A 21 1.94 -11.80 -8.32
C ILE A 21 1.41 -12.98 -9.13
N GLY A 22 1.46 -12.90 -10.46
CA GLY A 22 1.10 -14.01 -11.34
C GLY A 22 1.94 -15.27 -11.07
N LYS A 23 3.26 -15.10 -10.88
CA LYS A 23 4.13 -16.21 -10.51
C LYS A 23 3.79 -16.80 -9.14
N ALA A 24 3.55 -15.95 -8.14
CA ALA A 24 3.15 -16.40 -6.80
C ALA A 24 1.86 -17.24 -6.82
N ARG A 25 0.94 -16.93 -7.73
CA ARG A 25 -0.27 -17.73 -7.97
C ARG A 25 0.03 -19.07 -8.61
N GLN A 26 0.86 -19.08 -9.66
CA GLN A 26 1.29 -20.32 -10.34
C GLN A 26 2.04 -21.26 -9.39
N ASP A 27 2.86 -20.71 -8.49
CA ASP A 27 3.63 -21.44 -7.49
C ASP A 27 2.79 -21.83 -6.26
N GLY A 28 1.50 -21.46 -6.21
CA GLY A 28 0.57 -21.80 -5.13
C GLY A 28 0.81 -21.04 -3.81
N ILE A 29 1.65 -20.01 -3.81
CA ILE A 29 1.91 -19.14 -2.64
C ILE A 29 0.68 -18.24 -2.36
N LEU A 30 0.04 -17.79 -3.43
CA LEU A 30 -1.14 -16.92 -3.40
C LEU A 30 -2.33 -17.57 -4.13
N ASP A 31 -3.42 -17.83 -3.41
CA ASP A 31 -4.71 -18.24 -3.99
C ASP A 31 -5.58 -16.99 -4.17
N LEU A 32 -5.55 -16.39 -5.36
CA LEU A 32 -6.35 -15.22 -5.70
C LEU A 32 -7.57 -15.63 -6.53
N ARG A 33 -8.76 -15.29 -6.01
CA ARG A 33 -10.06 -15.60 -6.61
C ARG A 33 -10.82 -14.30 -6.88
N VAL A 34 -11.31 -14.14 -8.10
CA VAL A 34 -12.10 -12.96 -8.49
C VAL A 34 -13.54 -13.39 -8.77
N HIS A 35 -14.47 -12.71 -8.14
CA HIS A 35 -15.91 -12.99 -8.17
C HIS A 35 -16.64 -11.83 -8.85
N ASP A 36 -17.35 -12.13 -9.94
CA ASP A 36 -18.26 -11.17 -10.57
C ASP A 36 -19.50 -11.00 -9.69
N LEU A 37 -19.67 -9.83 -9.07
CA LEU A 37 -20.84 -9.55 -8.22
C LEU A 37 -22.16 -9.78 -8.98
N ARG A 38 -22.18 -9.58 -10.30
CA ARG A 38 -23.37 -9.79 -11.13
C ARG A 38 -23.80 -11.24 -11.16
N SER A 39 -22.95 -12.22 -10.82
CA SER A 39 -23.35 -13.64 -10.75
C SER A 39 -24.17 -13.97 -9.50
N PHE A 40 -24.25 -13.04 -8.53
CA PHE A 40 -25.00 -13.20 -7.28
C PHE A 40 -26.37 -12.49 -7.32
N THR A 41 -26.83 -12.13 -8.52
CA THR A 41 -28.13 -11.51 -8.76
C THR A 41 -29.15 -12.57 -9.17
N THR A 42 -30.43 -12.30 -8.92
CA THR A 42 -31.53 -13.23 -9.26
C THR A 42 -32.41 -12.72 -10.41
N ASP A 43 -32.27 -11.44 -10.79
CA ASP A 43 -33.03 -10.84 -11.87
C ASP A 43 -32.35 -11.04 -13.23
N ARG A 44 -33.15 -11.04 -14.30
CA ARG A 44 -32.68 -11.25 -15.68
C ARG A 44 -31.64 -10.21 -16.14
N HIS A 45 -31.69 -8.99 -15.60
CA HIS A 45 -30.82 -7.89 -16.00
C HIS A 45 -29.49 -7.87 -15.22
N ARG A 46 -29.33 -8.78 -14.24
CA ARG A 46 -28.18 -8.85 -13.35
C ARG A 46 -27.89 -7.52 -12.66
N THR A 47 -28.94 -7.00 -12.03
CA THR A 47 -28.97 -5.65 -11.45
C THR A 47 -28.20 -5.62 -10.12
N VAL A 48 -27.21 -4.74 -10.02
CA VAL A 48 -26.32 -4.62 -8.85
C VAL A 48 -26.41 -3.28 -8.15
N ASP A 49 -27.22 -2.35 -8.66
CA ASP A 49 -27.33 -0.98 -8.21
C ASP A 49 -28.79 -0.48 -8.31
N ASP A 50 -29.11 0.54 -7.53
CA ASP A 50 -30.41 1.23 -7.53
C ASP A 50 -30.25 2.70 -7.11
N THR A 51 -31.30 3.50 -7.28
CA THR A 51 -31.31 4.90 -6.87
C THR A 51 -31.19 5.06 -5.33
N PRO A 52 -30.47 6.08 -4.84
CA PRO A 52 -30.31 6.29 -3.40
C PRO A 52 -31.61 6.77 -2.73
N TYR A 53 -31.87 6.25 -1.53
CA TYR A 53 -32.85 6.85 -0.62
C TYR A 53 -32.41 8.28 -0.23
N GLY A 54 -33.39 9.19 -0.07
CA GLY A 54 -33.12 10.61 0.19
C GLY A 54 -32.92 11.46 -1.08
N GLY A 55 -32.90 10.82 -2.26
CA GLY A 55 -32.62 11.50 -3.53
C GLY A 55 -31.14 11.80 -3.73
N GLY A 56 -30.81 12.48 -4.83
CA GLY A 56 -29.44 12.72 -5.26
C GLY A 56 -29.15 12.18 -6.66
N ALA A 57 -28.01 12.58 -7.22
CA ALA A 57 -27.51 11.98 -8.46
C ALA A 57 -26.77 10.67 -8.13
N GLY A 58 -26.63 9.81 -9.14
CA GLY A 58 -25.87 8.56 -9.01
C GLY A 58 -26.71 7.35 -8.60
N MET A 59 -26.02 6.24 -8.36
CA MET A 59 -26.58 4.93 -8.02
C MET A 59 -25.83 4.37 -6.81
N VAL A 60 -26.48 3.52 -6.01
CA VAL A 60 -25.88 2.83 -4.86
C VAL A 60 -25.98 1.34 -5.10
N MET A 61 -24.89 0.61 -4.82
CA MET A 61 -24.88 -0.84 -5.02
C MET A 61 -25.82 -1.55 -4.04
N LYS A 62 -26.66 -2.44 -4.56
CA LYS A 62 -27.73 -3.11 -3.83
C LYS A 62 -27.19 -4.08 -2.78
N PRO A 63 -27.86 -4.23 -1.63
CA PRO A 63 -27.37 -5.07 -0.54
C PRO A 63 -27.38 -6.57 -0.84
N GLU A 64 -28.43 -7.08 -1.49
CA GLU A 64 -28.61 -8.53 -1.65
C GLU A 64 -27.49 -9.22 -2.45
N PRO A 65 -27.06 -8.74 -3.64
CA PRO A 65 -25.94 -9.38 -4.35
C PRO A 65 -24.64 -9.39 -3.53
N TRP A 66 -24.39 -8.34 -2.75
CA TRP A 66 -23.22 -8.26 -1.87
C TRP A 66 -23.31 -9.26 -0.73
N ALA A 67 -24.46 -9.38 -0.07
CA ALA A 67 -24.65 -10.34 1.01
C ALA A 67 -24.44 -11.79 0.53
N GLN A 68 -24.95 -12.13 -0.66
CA GLN A 68 -24.76 -13.44 -1.28
C GLN A 68 -23.28 -13.70 -1.64
N ALA A 69 -22.61 -12.73 -2.26
CA ALA A 69 -21.20 -12.86 -2.62
C ALA A 69 -20.29 -13.02 -1.39
N LEU A 70 -20.49 -12.18 -0.37
CA LEU A 70 -19.71 -12.21 0.86
C LEU A 70 -19.99 -13.47 1.68
N SER A 71 -21.24 -13.96 1.71
CA SER A 71 -21.57 -15.24 2.35
C SER A 71 -20.81 -16.40 1.69
N ALA A 72 -20.77 -16.44 0.36
CA ALA A 72 -20.02 -17.46 -0.39
C ALA A 72 -18.51 -17.39 -0.10
N VAL A 73 -17.93 -16.19 0.02
CA VAL A 73 -16.52 -16.01 0.40
C VAL A 73 -16.25 -16.50 1.82
N ALA A 74 -17.15 -16.21 2.77
CA ALA A 74 -16.99 -16.59 4.17
C ALA A 74 -17.19 -18.09 4.43
N GLN A 75 -17.98 -18.79 3.61
CA GLN A 75 -18.41 -20.17 3.85
C GLN A 75 -17.25 -21.16 4.05
N ASP A 76 -16.15 -20.98 3.32
CA ASP A 76 -14.99 -21.87 3.35
C ASP A 76 -13.88 -21.39 4.30
N ALA A 77 -14.11 -20.30 5.03
CA ALA A 77 -13.08 -19.69 5.85
C ALA A 77 -12.94 -20.42 7.21
N GLN A 78 -11.73 -20.86 7.53
CA GLN A 78 -11.43 -21.50 8.83
C GLN A 78 -11.45 -20.50 10.00
N ARG A 79 -11.20 -19.23 9.69
CA ARG A 79 -11.19 -18.11 10.63
C ARG A 79 -11.91 -16.93 9.97
N LYS A 80 -12.36 -16.00 10.80
CA LYS A 80 -12.99 -14.75 10.36
C LYS A 80 -12.04 -13.99 9.42
N PRO A 81 -12.35 -13.86 8.11
CA PRO A 81 -11.46 -13.17 7.17
C PRO A 81 -11.46 -11.66 7.40
N VAL A 82 -10.42 -10.98 6.92
CA VAL A 82 -10.41 -9.51 6.89
C VAL A 82 -11.06 -9.04 5.58
N LEU A 83 -12.15 -8.28 5.69
CA LEU A 83 -12.81 -7.66 4.53
C LEU A 83 -12.34 -6.21 4.39
N ILE A 84 -11.57 -5.96 3.35
CA ILE A 84 -11.13 -4.61 2.99
C ILE A 84 -12.17 -4.00 2.05
N VAL A 85 -12.63 -2.80 2.40
CA VAL A 85 -13.57 -2.02 1.59
C VAL A 85 -12.83 -0.76 1.11
N PRO A 86 -12.32 -0.74 -0.13
CA PRO A 86 -11.70 0.46 -0.69
C PRO A 86 -12.65 1.67 -0.61
N SER A 87 -12.27 2.67 0.17
CA SER A 87 -13.09 3.86 0.43
C SER A 87 -12.20 5.04 0.78
N PRO A 88 -12.41 6.24 0.18
CA PRO A 88 -11.64 7.43 0.54
C PRO A 88 -11.86 7.87 1.99
N ALA A 89 -12.94 7.42 2.64
CA ALA A 89 -13.23 7.69 4.05
C ALA A 89 -12.56 6.69 5.03
N GLY A 90 -11.85 5.68 4.49
CA GLY A 90 -11.14 4.69 5.28
C GLY A 90 -9.79 5.14 5.82
N GLU A 91 -9.15 4.29 6.62
CA GLU A 91 -7.76 4.52 7.04
C GLU A 91 -6.83 4.51 5.82
N ARG A 92 -5.82 5.37 5.79
CA ARG A 92 -4.90 5.42 4.64
C ARG A 92 -4.04 4.15 4.58
N PHE A 93 -3.93 3.57 3.39
CA PHE A 93 -3.04 2.46 3.13
C PHE A 93 -1.58 2.89 3.25
N THR A 94 -0.81 2.19 4.08
CA THR A 94 0.60 2.45 4.35
C THR A 94 1.41 1.17 4.23
N GLN A 95 2.73 1.29 4.13
CA GLN A 95 3.60 0.11 4.12
C GLN A 95 3.47 -0.73 5.40
N ALA A 96 3.28 -0.09 6.56
CA ALA A 96 3.04 -0.80 7.81
C ALA A 96 1.74 -1.62 7.76
N LEU A 97 0.66 -1.05 7.20
CA LEU A 97 -0.58 -1.78 6.98
C LEU A 97 -0.42 -2.92 5.97
N ALA A 98 0.42 -2.75 4.94
CA ALA A 98 0.73 -3.84 4.02
C ALA A 98 1.42 -5.02 4.73
N TYR A 99 2.37 -4.76 5.63
CA TYR A 99 3.00 -5.79 6.46
C TYR A 99 2.00 -6.47 7.38
N GLU A 100 1.15 -5.71 8.07
CA GLU A 100 0.08 -6.25 8.93
C GLU A 100 -0.84 -7.19 8.13
N LEU A 101 -1.36 -6.74 6.99
CA LEU A 101 -2.25 -7.54 6.15
C LEU A 101 -1.52 -8.73 5.49
N ALA A 102 -0.21 -8.70 5.35
CA ALA A 102 0.57 -9.81 4.83
C ALA A 102 0.62 -11.02 5.78
N GLU A 103 0.36 -10.80 7.08
CA GLU A 103 0.28 -11.85 8.09
C GLU A 103 -1.05 -12.59 8.09
N GLU A 104 -2.08 -12.04 7.43
CA GLU A 104 -3.41 -12.62 7.36
C GLU A 104 -3.46 -13.87 6.46
N GLN A 105 -4.23 -14.86 6.87
CA GLN A 105 -4.40 -16.08 6.07
C GLN A 105 -5.40 -15.90 4.93
N HIS A 106 -6.42 -15.06 5.15
CA HIS A 106 -7.53 -14.84 4.23
C HIS A 106 -7.97 -13.38 4.22
N LEU A 107 -7.77 -12.72 3.08
CA LEU A 107 -8.28 -11.39 2.79
C LEU A 107 -9.46 -11.46 1.81
N ALA A 108 -10.43 -10.59 1.99
CA ALA A 108 -11.50 -10.34 1.03
C ALA A 108 -11.53 -8.84 0.66
N PHE A 109 -11.88 -8.52 -0.59
CA PHE A 109 -12.01 -7.14 -1.04
C PHE A 109 -13.39 -6.88 -1.66
N ALA A 110 -14.06 -5.83 -1.22
CA ALA A 110 -15.35 -5.38 -1.76
C ALA A 110 -15.16 -4.12 -2.63
N CYS A 111 -15.02 -4.29 -3.94
CA CYS A 111 -14.85 -3.17 -4.87
C CYS A 111 -16.16 -2.41 -5.08
N GLY A 112 -16.34 -1.32 -4.35
CA GLY A 112 -17.43 -0.36 -4.58
C GLY A 112 -17.32 0.36 -5.93
N ARG A 113 -18.48 0.72 -6.48
CA ARG A 113 -18.69 1.53 -7.69
C ARG A 113 -19.83 2.51 -7.45
N TYR A 114 -20.04 3.42 -8.41
CA TYR A 114 -21.08 4.45 -8.33
C TYR A 114 -20.86 5.32 -7.07
N GLU A 115 -21.91 5.62 -6.29
CA GLU A 115 -21.79 6.32 -5.01
C GLU A 115 -21.30 5.43 -3.86
N GLY A 116 -21.16 4.12 -4.10
CA GLY A 116 -20.64 3.15 -3.14
C GLY A 116 -21.57 1.97 -2.89
N ILE A 117 -21.27 1.25 -1.83
CA ILE A 117 -22.03 0.09 -1.36
C ILE A 117 -23.03 0.58 -0.31
N ASP A 118 -24.26 0.03 -0.31
CA ASP A 118 -25.23 0.30 0.76
C ASP A 118 -24.63 0.03 2.14
N GLU A 119 -24.65 1.03 3.03
CA GLU A 119 -23.97 1.00 4.33
C GLU A 119 -24.37 -0.22 5.18
N ARG A 120 -25.61 -0.69 5.05
CA ARG A 120 -26.12 -1.87 5.78
C ARG A 120 -25.37 -3.14 5.42
N VAL A 121 -24.79 -3.23 4.22
CA VAL A 121 -23.92 -4.34 3.82
C VAL A 121 -22.64 -4.32 4.65
N ILE A 122 -22.08 -3.12 4.87
CA ILE A 122 -20.84 -2.94 5.62
C ILE A 122 -21.07 -3.30 7.09
N GLU A 123 -22.19 -2.85 7.66
CA GLU A 123 -22.63 -3.21 9.02
C GLU A 123 -22.86 -4.72 9.15
N TRP A 124 -23.65 -5.32 8.25
CA TRP A 124 -23.95 -6.76 8.26
C TRP A 124 -22.68 -7.62 8.07
N ALA A 125 -21.76 -7.21 7.21
CA ALA A 125 -20.53 -7.94 6.97
C ALA A 125 -19.66 -8.08 8.23
N GLN A 126 -19.81 -7.19 9.23
CA GLN A 126 -19.11 -7.30 10.50
C GLN A 126 -19.47 -8.57 11.28
N GLU A 127 -20.60 -9.22 11.00
CA GLU A 127 -20.97 -10.49 11.60
C GLU A 127 -20.02 -11.62 11.17
N HIS A 128 -19.53 -11.57 9.92
CA HIS A 128 -18.75 -12.64 9.28
C HIS A 128 -17.30 -12.27 8.97
N PHE A 129 -16.96 -10.98 8.98
CA PHE A 129 -15.65 -10.44 8.60
C PHE A 129 -15.12 -9.43 9.61
N THR A 130 -13.80 -9.31 9.71
CA THR A 130 -13.16 -8.12 10.30
C THR A 130 -13.15 -7.05 9.21
N VAL A 131 -14.12 -6.14 9.25
CA VAL A 131 -14.34 -5.15 8.19
C VAL A 131 -13.44 -3.93 8.38
N ARG A 132 -12.69 -3.56 7.35
CA ARG A 132 -11.79 -2.40 7.33
C ARG A 132 -12.01 -1.55 6.08
N PRO A 133 -12.62 -0.37 6.21
CA PRO A 133 -12.55 0.64 5.16
C PRO A 133 -11.11 1.14 5.00
N VAL A 134 -10.56 1.07 3.79
CA VAL A 134 -9.16 1.48 3.53
C VAL A 134 -9.10 2.43 2.34
N SER A 135 -8.42 3.57 2.50
CA SER A 135 -8.21 4.60 1.50
C SER A 135 -6.85 4.43 0.80
N LEU A 136 -6.81 4.57 -0.52
CA LEU A 136 -5.54 4.63 -1.28
C LEU A 136 -4.88 6.03 -1.20
N GLY A 137 -5.60 7.02 -0.68
CA GLY A 137 -5.13 8.39 -0.49
C GLY A 137 -6.25 9.41 -0.62
N ASP A 138 -5.91 10.69 -0.44
CA ASP A 138 -6.87 11.80 -0.41
C ASP A 138 -7.26 12.25 -1.82
N TYR A 139 -7.91 11.37 -2.56
CA TYR A 139 -8.46 11.60 -3.88
C TYR A 139 -9.57 10.60 -4.17
N VAL A 140 -10.38 10.87 -5.19
CA VAL A 140 -11.53 10.04 -5.56
C VAL A 140 -11.25 9.30 -6.86
N LEU A 141 -11.66 8.03 -6.89
CA LEU A 141 -11.53 7.13 -8.04
C LEU A 141 -12.91 6.63 -8.47
N ASN A 142 -13.03 6.17 -9.71
CA ASN A 142 -14.29 5.65 -10.25
C ASN A 142 -14.73 4.30 -9.64
N GLY A 143 -13.88 3.66 -8.83
CA GLY A 143 -14.14 2.35 -8.25
C GLY A 143 -12.96 1.80 -7.45
N GLY A 144 -13.23 0.78 -6.65
CA GLY A 144 -12.26 0.16 -5.76
C GLY A 144 -11.19 -0.71 -6.44
N GLU A 145 -11.37 -1.12 -7.70
CA GLU A 145 -10.51 -2.12 -8.35
C GLU A 145 -9.05 -1.67 -8.45
N VAL A 146 -8.79 -0.40 -8.74
CA VAL A 146 -7.42 0.15 -8.79
C VAL A 146 -6.75 0.14 -7.41
N ALA A 147 -7.53 0.37 -6.35
CA ALA A 147 -7.04 0.29 -4.98
C ALA A 147 -6.73 -1.17 -4.61
N VAL A 148 -7.56 -2.12 -5.03
CA VAL A 148 -7.28 -3.55 -4.84
C VAL A 148 -6.02 -3.98 -5.59
N LEU A 149 -5.82 -3.55 -6.84
CA LEU A 149 -4.58 -3.83 -7.58
C LEU A 149 -3.34 -3.38 -6.77
N ALA A 150 -3.34 -2.14 -6.31
CA ALA A 150 -2.24 -1.58 -5.55
C ALA A 150 -2.02 -2.29 -4.19
N MET A 151 -3.10 -2.55 -3.44
CA MET A 151 -3.03 -3.22 -2.15
C MET A 151 -2.57 -4.67 -2.28
N VAL A 152 -3.14 -5.44 -3.21
CA VAL A 152 -2.75 -6.84 -3.45
C VAL A 152 -1.31 -6.94 -3.92
N GLU A 153 -0.83 -6.01 -4.76
CA GLU A 153 0.58 -5.98 -5.16
C GLU A 153 1.51 -5.72 -3.96
N ALA A 154 1.18 -4.71 -3.14
CA ALA A 154 1.97 -4.34 -1.96
C ALA A 154 1.97 -5.40 -0.85
N ILE A 155 0.84 -6.08 -0.63
CA ILE A 155 0.70 -7.16 0.36
C ILE A 155 1.34 -8.45 -0.18
N GLY A 156 0.97 -8.85 -1.40
CA GLY A 156 1.38 -10.12 -1.99
C GLY A 156 2.89 -10.25 -2.15
N ARG A 157 3.60 -9.15 -2.46
CA ARG A 157 5.07 -9.16 -2.57
C ARG A 157 5.80 -9.44 -1.25
N LEU A 158 5.14 -9.22 -0.10
CA LEU A 158 5.72 -9.45 1.22
C LEU A 158 5.63 -10.92 1.65
N LEU A 159 4.85 -11.73 0.92
CA LEU A 159 4.71 -13.15 1.22
C LEU A 159 6.04 -13.90 1.02
N PRO A 160 6.42 -14.78 1.96
CA PRO A 160 7.62 -15.61 1.81
C PRO A 160 7.61 -16.39 0.49
N GLY A 161 8.70 -16.25 -0.28
CA GLY A 161 8.89 -16.93 -1.56
C GLY A 161 8.43 -16.14 -2.79
N VAL A 162 7.79 -14.97 -2.64
CA VAL A 162 7.39 -14.14 -3.79
C VAL A 162 8.54 -13.30 -4.34
N VAL A 163 9.27 -12.60 -3.47
CA VAL A 163 10.48 -11.85 -3.84
C VAL A 163 11.71 -12.75 -3.72
N GLY A 164 12.56 -12.74 -4.74
CA GLY A 164 13.71 -13.64 -4.83
C GLY A 164 14.83 -13.36 -3.82
N ASN A 165 15.07 -12.10 -3.47
CA ASN A 165 15.99 -11.71 -2.40
C ASN A 165 15.24 -10.95 -1.29
N PRO A 166 14.99 -11.57 -0.12
CA PRO A 166 14.33 -10.91 1.00
C PRO A 166 15.05 -9.65 1.49
N GLU A 167 16.38 -9.56 1.34
CA GLU A 167 17.14 -8.35 1.72
C GLU A 167 16.69 -7.12 0.93
N SER A 168 16.17 -7.30 -0.28
CA SER A 168 15.62 -6.20 -1.09
C SER A 168 14.42 -5.53 -0.43
N LEU A 169 13.66 -6.22 0.42
CA LEU A 169 12.52 -5.64 1.15
C LEU A 169 12.97 -4.70 2.29
N VAL A 170 14.19 -4.89 2.80
CA VAL A 170 14.71 -4.16 3.96
C VAL A 170 15.18 -2.75 3.58
N GLU A 171 15.78 -2.59 2.39
CA GLU A 171 16.36 -1.31 1.96
C GLU A 171 15.38 -0.39 1.19
N GLU A 172 14.14 -0.83 1.00
CA GLU A 172 13.11 -0.11 0.23
C GLU A 172 12.51 1.10 0.99
N SER A 173 11.93 2.01 0.21
CA SER A 173 11.24 3.18 0.76
C SER A 173 10.12 2.75 1.72
N HIS A 174 10.02 3.44 2.84
CA HIS A 174 9.05 3.26 3.92
C HIS A 174 9.26 2.02 4.81
N SER A 175 10.20 1.12 4.51
CA SER A 175 10.49 -0.05 5.36
C SER A 175 11.02 0.33 6.75
N ASP A 176 11.83 1.39 6.84
CA ASP A 176 12.30 1.98 8.10
C ASP A 176 11.76 3.40 8.36
N GLY A 177 10.72 3.79 7.62
CA GLY A 177 10.11 5.11 7.66
C GLY A 177 10.72 6.16 6.73
N LEU A 178 11.83 5.89 6.03
CA LEU A 178 12.50 6.85 5.15
C LEU A 178 12.38 6.47 3.66
N LEU A 179 12.77 7.38 2.76
CA LEU A 179 12.86 7.06 1.33
C LEU A 179 14.17 6.34 1.01
N GLU A 180 14.14 5.43 0.04
CA GLU A 180 15.31 4.75 -0.48
C GLU A 180 16.31 5.72 -1.14
N TYR A 181 17.59 5.40 -1.03
CA TYR A 181 18.69 6.12 -1.67
C TYR A 181 18.60 6.06 -3.22
N PRO A 182 19.31 6.93 -3.97
CA PRO A 182 19.30 6.84 -5.43
C PRO A 182 20.06 5.60 -5.91
N VAL A 183 19.47 4.91 -6.87
CA VAL A 183 20.00 3.68 -7.46
C VAL A 183 20.66 3.96 -8.81
N TYR A 184 21.73 3.23 -9.11
CA TYR A 184 22.52 3.38 -10.33
C TYR A 184 22.81 2.00 -10.93
N THR A 185 22.87 1.93 -12.25
CA THR A 185 23.26 0.72 -12.98
C THR A 185 24.23 1.06 -14.10
N LYS A 186 24.75 0.05 -14.79
CA LYS A 186 25.67 0.23 -15.92
C LYS A 186 24.97 0.96 -17.09
N PRO A 187 25.69 1.77 -17.88
CA PRO A 187 27.12 2.07 -17.80
C PRO A 187 27.49 3.08 -16.69
N SER A 188 28.76 3.16 -16.31
CA SER A 188 29.24 4.06 -15.23
C SER A 188 29.20 5.55 -15.60
N VAL A 189 29.10 5.88 -16.89
CA VAL A 189 28.87 7.24 -17.38
C VAL A 189 27.77 7.20 -18.44
N TRP A 190 26.74 8.01 -18.26
CA TRP A 190 25.66 8.17 -19.24
C TRP A 190 25.38 9.65 -19.46
N ARG A 191 25.59 10.14 -20.70
CA ARG A 191 25.39 11.55 -21.09
C ARG A 191 26.12 12.53 -20.14
N ASP A 192 27.41 12.30 -19.93
CA ASP A 192 28.28 13.09 -19.04
C ASP A 192 27.84 13.10 -17.56
N ARG A 193 27.03 12.10 -17.15
CA ARG A 193 26.63 11.88 -15.77
C ARG A 193 27.32 10.63 -15.24
N GLU A 194 28.30 10.84 -14.38
CA GLU A 194 29.03 9.75 -13.73
C GLU A 194 28.25 9.17 -12.55
N VAL A 195 28.38 7.87 -12.34
CA VAL A 195 27.97 7.22 -11.10
C VAL A 195 28.89 7.73 -9.96
N PRO A 196 28.37 7.99 -8.75
CA PRO A 196 29.18 8.39 -7.61
C PRO A 196 30.39 7.46 -7.39
N ALA A 197 31.60 8.03 -7.33
CA ALA A 197 32.84 7.24 -7.26
C ALA A 197 32.89 6.24 -6.08
N VAL A 198 32.21 6.55 -4.97
CA VAL A 198 32.07 5.64 -3.82
C VAL A 198 31.39 4.31 -4.19
N LEU A 199 30.43 4.33 -5.11
CA LEU A 199 29.74 3.12 -5.59
C LEU A 199 30.62 2.25 -6.48
N LEU A 200 31.69 2.80 -7.03
CA LEU A 200 32.68 2.08 -7.84
C LEU A 200 33.86 1.56 -7.01
N SER A 201 33.92 1.89 -5.71
CA SER A 201 35.09 1.63 -4.87
C SER A 201 35.23 0.20 -4.36
N GLY A 202 34.15 -0.61 -4.40
CA GLY A 202 34.09 -1.93 -3.76
C GLY A 202 34.12 -1.90 -2.22
N ASN A 203 34.17 -0.72 -1.59
CA ASN A 203 34.18 -0.60 -0.14
C ASN A 203 32.76 -0.64 0.43
N HIS A 204 32.31 -1.82 0.85
CA HIS A 204 30.95 -2.04 1.35
C HIS A 204 30.56 -1.11 2.51
N GLY A 205 31.47 -0.82 3.44
CA GLY A 205 31.20 0.08 4.56
C GLY A 205 30.96 1.53 4.10
N LYS A 206 31.80 2.05 3.19
CA LYS A 206 31.61 3.39 2.61
C LYS A 206 30.35 3.48 1.75
N ILE A 207 30.02 2.40 1.03
CA ILE A 207 28.80 2.33 0.22
C ILE A 207 27.56 2.35 1.13
N ALA A 208 27.53 1.54 2.19
CA ALA A 208 26.42 1.51 3.14
C ALA A 208 26.21 2.87 3.83
N GLN A 209 27.30 3.51 4.28
CA GLN A 209 27.23 4.86 4.85
C GLN A 209 26.72 5.89 3.85
N TRP A 210 27.24 5.86 2.61
CA TRP A 210 26.77 6.76 1.56
C TRP A 210 25.27 6.56 1.29
N ARG A 211 24.81 5.31 1.14
CA ARG A 211 23.39 4.97 0.97
C ARG A 211 22.54 5.55 2.10
N ARG A 212 22.97 5.37 3.35
CA ARG A 212 22.25 5.90 4.53
C ARG A 212 22.14 7.42 4.50
N HIS A 213 23.24 8.12 4.20
CA HIS A 213 23.25 9.59 4.10
C HIS A 213 22.37 10.10 2.94
N GLU A 214 22.34 9.37 1.81
CA GLU A 214 21.47 9.69 0.68
C GLU A 214 19.99 9.49 1.00
N GLN A 215 19.61 8.47 1.78
CA GLN A 215 18.24 8.30 2.27
C GLN A 215 17.80 9.53 3.06
N TYR A 216 18.64 10.01 3.99
CA TYR A 216 18.34 11.22 4.78
C TYR A 216 18.13 12.45 3.91
N ARG A 217 19.06 12.73 2.99
CA ARG A 217 18.96 13.90 2.12
C ARG A 217 17.74 13.82 1.22
N ARG A 218 17.50 12.68 0.57
CA ARG A 218 16.35 12.52 -0.33
C ARG A 218 15.03 12.65 0.42
N THR A 219 14.97 12.15 1.66
CA THR A 219 13.79 12.27 2.52
C THR A 219 13.59 13.73 2.94
N ALA A 220 14.64 14.43 3.38
CA ALA A 220 14.57 15.86 3.72
C ALA A 220 14.09 16.72 2.54
N GLU A 221 14.55 16.42 1.33
CA GLU A 221 14.19 17.17 0.12
C GLU A 221 12.74 16.90 -0.33
N ARG A 222 12.25 15.66 -0.24
CA ARG A 222 11.00 15.24 -0.90
C ARG A 222 9.84 14.98 0.04
N ARG A 223 10.13 14.48 1.24
CA ARG A 223 9.17 14.05 2.26
C ARG A 223 9.69 14.40 3.65
N PRO A 224 9.93 15.69 3.95
CA PRO A 224 10.47 16.12 5.24
C PRO A 224 9.57 15.70 6.41
N ASP A 225 8.27 15.51 6.17
CA ASP A 225 7.29 14.97 7.12
C ASP A 225 7.67 13.57 7.65
N LEU A 226 8.33 12.74 6.84
CA LEU A 226 8.78 11.42 7.28
C LEU A 226 9.95 11.51 8.27
N LEU A 227 10.80 12.54 8.18
CA LEU A 227 11.88 12.74 9.14
C LEU A 227 11.35 13.20 10.51
N GLU A 228 10.28 13.99 10.54
CA GLU A 228 9.65 14.44 11.79
C GLU A 228 9.09 13.27 12.61
N GLY A 229 8.61 12.23 11.93
CA GLY A 229 8.13 10.98 12.55
C GLY A 229 9.21 9.93 12.81
N PHE A 230 10.45 10.16 12.38
CA PHE A 230 11.54 9.19 12.47
C PHE A 230 12.19 9.20 13.87
N ASP A 231 12.33 8.01 14.48
CA ASP A 231 13.03 7.85 15.76
C ASP A 231 14.56 7.97 15.56
N ALA A 232 15.13 9.00 16.16
CA ALA A 232 16.55 9.30 16.12
C ALA A 232 17.28 9.02 17.45
N GLY A 233 16.62 8.36 18.41
CA GLY A 233 17.17 8.09 19.74
C GLY A 233 18.49 7.32 19.72
N SER A 234 18.60 6.33 18.83
CA SER A 234 19.73 5.39 18.78
C SER A 234 20.69 5.59 17.61
N LEU A 235 20.58 6.69 16.85
CA LEU A 235 21.43 6.91 15.68
C LEU A 235 22.93 6.95 16.01
N PRO A 236 23.79 6.34 15.17
CA PRO A 236 25.23 6.52 15.23
C PRO A 236 25.62 8.00 15.10
N ARG A 237 26.80 8.36 15.62
CA ARG A 237 27.30 9.75 15.56
C ARG A 237 27.39 10.28 14.12
N ALA A 238 27.82 9.45 13.17
CA ALA A 238 27.94 9.84 11.77
C ALA A 238 26.58 10.24 11.17
N ASP A 239 25.54 9.47 11.44
CA ASP A 239 24.18 9.70 10.97
C ASP A 239 23.59 10.99 11.55
N ARG A 240 23.84 11.25 12.84
CA ARG A 240 23.43 12.51 13.48
C ARG A 240 24.11 13.71 12.83
N THR A 241 25.41 13.62 12.54
CA THR A 241 26.14 14.69 11.84
C THR A 241 25.57 14.91 10.44
N ALA A 242 25.30 13.85 9.68
CA ALA A 242 24.69 13.98 8.34
C ALA A 242 23.32 14.66 8.38
N LEU A 243 22.48 14.36 9.39
CA LEU A 243 21.19 15.01 9.59
C LEU A 243 21.32 16.47 10.04
N GLN A 244 22.30 16.79 10.89
CA GLN A 244 22.62 18.16 11.29
C GLN A 244 23.03 19.02 10.10
N ASP A 245 23.85 18.49 9.21
CA ASP A 245 24.27 19.15 7.96
C ASP A 245 23.05 19.45 7.05
N LEU A 246 22.00 18.64 7.13
CA LEU A 246 20.72 18.83 6.44
C LEU A 246 19.74 19.76 7.18
N GLY A 247 20.13 20.31 8.33
CA GLY A 247 19.30 21.24 9.10
C GLY A 247 18.41 20.58 10.16
N TYR A 248 18.66 19.33 10.56
CA TYR A 248 17.88 18.62 11.56
C TYR A 248 18.70 18.35 12.83
N ASP A 249 18.16 18.75 13.98
CA ASP A 249 18.74 18.42 15.29
C ASP A 249 17.99 17.25 15.93
N VAL A 250 18.68 16.45 16.74
CA VAL A 250 18.03 15.41 17.56
C VAL A 250 17.71 16.00 18.93
N VAL A 251 16.42 16.11 19.24
CA VAL A 251 15.91 16.61 20.53
C VAL A 251 14.99 15.53 21.11
N ASP A 252 15.28 15.07 22.32
CA ASP A 252 14.52 14.01 23.02
C ASP A 252 14.27 12.75 22.16
N GLY A 253 15.29 12.37 21.36
CA GLY A 253 15.24 11.20 20.48
C GLY A 253 14.46 11.40 19.19
N ARG A 254 13.97 12.61 18.87
CA ARG A 254 13.26 12.92 17.63
C ARG A 254 14.01 13.94 16.79
N LEU A 255 13.80 13.93 15.48
CA LEU A 255 14.35 14.95 14.59
C LEU A 255 13.47 16.20 14.60
N VAL A 256 14.09 17.34 14.87
CA VAL A 256 13.47 18.66 14.81
C VAL A 256 14.19 19.46 13.74
N ARG A 257 13.44 19.95 12.76
CA ARG A 257 13.99 20.86 11.76
C ARG A 257 14.38 22.17 12.43
N ARG A 258 15.61 22.62 12.23
CA ARG A 258 16.06 23.95 12.66
C ARG A 258 15.15 24.98 12.00
N ARG A 259 14.43 25.77 12.80
CA ARG A 259 13.74 26.94 12.28
C ARG A 259 14.82 27.86 11.74
N GLU A 260 14.76 28.19 10.46
CA GLU A 260 15.48 29.37 9.98
C GLU A 260 14.97 30.52 10.84
N ASN A 261 15.85 31.17 11.59
CA ASN A 261 15.54 32.48 12.12
C ASN A 261 15.17 33.31 10.89
N ALA A 262 13.90 33.69 10.78
CA ALA A 262 13.48 34.81 9.95
C ALA A 262 14.13 36.06 10.55
N ALA A 263 15.41 36.21 10.28
CA ALA A 263 16.21 37.37 10.55
C ALA A 263 16.90 37.72 9.24
N GLU A 264 16.62 38.94 8.81
CA GLU A 264 17.26 39.71 7.74
C GLU A 264 16.67 39.58 6.33
N GLN A 265 15.68 40.45 6.06
CA GLN A 265 15.69 41.53 5.06
C GLN A 265 14.25 41.86 4.62
N GLY A 266 13.66 43.05 4.79
CA GLY A 266 14.06 44.31 5.42
C GLY A 266 12.81 45.18 5.57
#